data_AF-A0A8L0DW45-F1
#
_entry.id   AF-A0A8L0DW45-F1
#
_cell.length_a   1.000
_cell.length_b   1.000
_cell.length_c   1.000
_cell.angle_alpha   90.00
_cell.angle_beta   90.00
_cell.angle_gamma   90.00
#
_symmetry.space_group_name_H-M   'P 1'
#
loop_
_entity.id
_entity.type
_entity.pdbx_description
1 polymer ?
#
loop_
_entity_poly.entity_id
_entity_poly.type
_entity_poly.pdbx_seq_one_letter_code
_entity_poly.pdbx_strand_id
1 'polypeptide(L)'
;TFLPFLKLILFEGNRKVRRAEEEQLYSDHPERFEKWSQVLCREGLSGRCYWEVEWTGQEIRIGVTYKGICRRGLGYECGIGHNDMSWSLSYHYIARHSNKTITIPVPSVYSYRVGVYLDWPAGTLSFYSVCSGTLTHLYTFHATFTEALYPGFRVWNVPEGDSL
;
A
#
# COMPACT_ATOMS: atom_id res chain seq x y z
N THR A 1 4.82 -13.87 -3.21
CA THR A 1 4.47 -12.50 -3.65
C THR A 1 4.37 -12.49 -5.16
N PHE A 2 3.55 -11.61 -5.76
CA PHE A 2 3.67 -11.34 -7.19
C PHE A 2 5.04 -10.68 -7.47
N LEU A 3 5.61 -10.88 -8.66
CA LEU A 3 6.92 -10.32 -8.97
C LEU A 3 6.88 -8.79 -8.82
N PRO A 4 7.77 -8.20 -8.00
CA PRO A 4 7.69 -6.79 -7.68
C PRO A 4 8.25 -5.95 -8.84
N PHE A 5 8.04 -4.62 -8.81
CA PHE A 5 8.70 -3.70 -9.73
C PHE A 5 10.21 -3.92 -9.73
N LEU A 6 10.87 -3.71 -10.88
CA LEU A 6 12.28 -4.04 -11.09
C LEU A 6 13.22 -3.40 -10.05
N LYS A 7 12.85 -2.30 -9.40
CA LYS A 7 13.69 -1.69 -8.35
C LYS A 7 13.26 -2.02 -6.92
N LEU A 8 12.51 -3.08 -6.70
CA LEU A 8 12.09 -3.52 -5.36
C LEU A 8 12.69 -4.87 -5.02
N ILE A 9 13.34 -4.97 -3.86
CA ILE A 9 13.88 -6.23 -3.34
C ILE A 9 12.98 -6.73 -2.22
N LEU A 10 12.55 -7.98 -2.33
CA LEU A 10 11.86 -8.72 -1.29
C LEU A 10 12.87 -9.55 -0.50
N PHE A 11 12.77 -9.52 0.83
CA PHE A 11 13.65 -10.26 1.72
C PHE A 11 12.90 -10.75 2.96
N GLU A 12 13.57 -11.53 3.82
CA GLU A 12 12.97 -12.17 5.00
C GLU A 12 11.68 -12.94 4.66
N GLY A 13 11.77 -13.88 3.72
CA GLY A 13 10.60 -14.67 3.30
C GLY A 13 9.51 -13.83 2.63
N ASN A 14 9.88 -12.73 1.98
CA ASN A 14 8.99 -11.74 1.37
C ASN A 14 8.11 -10.95 2.36
N ARG A 15 8.49 -10.90 3.64
CA ARG A 15 7.81 -10.09 4.66
C ARG A 15 8.30 -8.65 4.70
N LYS A 16 9.44 -8.36 4.06
CA LYS A 16 9.99 -7.02 3.92
C LYS A 16 10.23 -6.68 2.45
N VAL A 17 10.04 -5.40 2.13
CA VAL A 17 10.30 -4.81 0.83
C VAL A 17 11.15 -3.56 1.01
N ARG A 18 12.16 -3.38 0.16
CA ARG A 18 12.94 -2.13 0.08
C ARG A 18 13.19 -1.77 -1.37
N ARG A 19 13.44 -0.49 -1.63
CA ARG A 19 13.90 -0.04 -2.94
C ARG A 19 15.39 -0.35 -3.13
N ALA A 20 15.76 -0.69 -4.35
CA ALA A 20 17.13 -0.84 -4.81
C ALA A 20 17.48 0.30 -5.79
N GLU A 21 18.75 0.64 -5.87
CA GLU A 21 19.25 1.59 -6.88
C GLU A 21 19.23 0.95 -8.28
N GLU A 22 19.70 -0.29 -8.34
CA GLU A 22 19.79 -1.12 -9.54
C GLU A 22 18.52 -1.93 -9.80
N GLU A 23 18.25 -2.16 -11.08
CA GLU A 23 17.18 -3.05 -11.51
C GLU A 23 17.52 -4.50 -11.21
N GLN A 24 16.58 -5.20 -10.61
CA GLN A 24 16.64 -6.60 -10.29
C GLN A 24 16.29 -7.42 -11.54
N LEU A 25 16.93 -8.57 -11.71
CA LEU A 25 16.73 -9.49 -12.84
C LEU A 25 15.45 -10.32 -12.70
N TYR A 26 14.30 -9.67 -12.48
CA TYR A 26 13.02 -10.36 -12.47
C TYR A 26 12.56 -10.64 -13.91
N SER A 27 12.16 -11.89 -14.17
CA SER A 27 11.56 -12.27 -15.44
C SER A 27 10.30 -11.45 -15.72
N ASP A 28 10.05 -11.16 -17.00
CA ASP A 28 8.83 -10.45 -17.37
C ASP A 28 7.59 -11.27 -17.01
N HIS A 29 6.59 -10.58 -16.47
CA HIS A 29 5.38 -11.20 -15.96
C HIS A 29 4.19 -10.24 -16.06
N PRO A 30 3.02 -10.69 -16.55
CA PRO A 30 1.86 -9.81 -16.77
C PRO A 30 1.34 -9.14 -15.49
N GLU A 31 1.54 -9.78 -14.34
CA GLU A 31 1.09 -9.25 -13.04
C GLU A 31 2.11 -8.28 -12.38
N ARG A 32 3.28 -8.06 -12.99
CA ARG A 32 4.31 -7.15 -12.49
C ARG A 32 3.98 -5.70 -12.87
N PHE A 33 4.12 -4.78 -11.91
CA PHE A 33 4.06 -3.35 -12.22
C PHE A 33 5.28 -2.90 -13.02
N GLU A 34 5.05 -2.23 -14.15
CA GLU A 34 6.09 -1.84 -15.10
C GLU A 34 6.81 -0.54 -14.71
N LYS A 35 6.07 0.46 -14.22
CA LYS A 35 6.61 1.81 -13.94
C LYS A 35 6.38 2.30 -12.53
N TRP A 36 5.42 1.72 -11.83
CA TRP A 36 5.09 2.07 -10.45
C TRP A 36 5.86 1.16 -9.49
N SER A 37 6.60 1.74 -8.55
CA SER A 37 7.36 1.02 -7.52
C SER A 37 6.43 0.41 -6.46
N GLN A 38 5.67 -0.59 -6.90
CA GLN A 38 4.60 -1.23 -6.17
C GLN A 38 4.79 -2.74 -6.12
N VAL A 39 4.27 -3.36 -5.07
CA VAL A 39 4.18 -4.80 -4.92
C VAL A 39 2.84 -5.17 -4.28
N LEU A 40 2.26 -6.30 -4.68
CA LEU A 40 1.09 -6.87 -4.05
C LEU A 40 1.42 -8.17 -3.33
N CYS A 41 0.76 -8.41 -2.20
CA CYS A 41 0.68 -9.71 -1.56
C CYS A 41 0.03 -10.73 -2.51
N ARG A 42 0.36 -12.02 -2.29
CA ARG A 42 -0.14 -13.11 -3.14
C ARG A 42 -1.57 -13.51 -2.79
N GLU A 43 -1.90 -13.49 -1.50
CA GLU A 43 -3.23 -13.85 -1.02
C GLU A 43 -4.23 -12.72 -1.28
N GLY A 44 -5.34 -13.06 -1.91
CA GLY A 44 -6.52 -12.21 -1.98
C GLY A 44 -7.37 -12.42 -0.72
N LEU A 45 -7.89 -11.32 -0.18
CA LEU A 45 -8.63 -11.28 1.07
C LEU A 45 -10.13 -11.07 0.77
N SER A 46 -10.98 -11.98 1.24
CA SER A 46 -12.44 -11.94 1.09
C SER A 46 -13.17 -12.12 2.43
N GLY A 47 -12.44 -12.06 3.54
CA GLY A 47 -12.98 -12.24 4.89
C GLY A 47 -12.57 -11.11 5.84
N ARG A 48 -12.68 -11.38 7.13
CA ARG A 48 -12.17 -10.48 8.18
C ARG A 48 -10.70 -10.77 8.41
N CYS A 49 -9.87 -9.74 8.35
CA CYS A 49 -8.44 -9.88 8.59
C CYS A 49 -7.83 -8.60 9.12
N TYR A 50 -6.78 -8.78 9.91
CA TYR A 50 -5.98 -7.72 10.47
C TYR A 50 -4.51 -7.98 10.15
N TRP A 51 -3.80 -6.95 9.74
CA TRP A 51 -2.35 -7.00 9.60
C TRP A 51 -1.73 -5.66 9.94
N GLU A 52 -0.49 -5.70 10.41
CA GLU A 52 0.31 -4.53 10.70
C GLU A 52 1.42 -4.38 9.66
N VAL A 53 1.75 -3.12 9.36
CA VAL A 53 2.82 -2.76 8.43
C VAL A 53 3.68 -1.72 9.12
N GLU A 54 4.97 -2.01 9.22
CA GLU A 54 5.98 -1.10 9.73
C GLU A 54 6.88 -0.66 8.57
N TRP A 55 7.32 0.59 8.58
CA TRP A 55 8.19 1.14 7.54
C TRP A 55 9.24 2.09 8.10
N THR A 56 10.23 2.41 7.28
CA THR A 56 11.20 3.48 7.53
C THR A 56 11.26 4.39 6.30
N GLY A 57 11.78 5.60 6.48
CA GLY A 57 11.86 6.60 5.42
C GLY A 57 10.53 7.32 5.16
N GLN A 58 10.53 8.11 4.09
CA GLN A 58 9.40 8.94 3.67
C GLN A 58 8.76 8.33 2.41
N GLU A 59 7.51 8.67 2.12
CA GLU A 59 6.83 8.28 0.86
C GLU A 59 6.47 6.79 0.69
N ILE A 60 5.94 6.16 1.74
CA ILE A 60 5.21 4.89 1.62
C ILE A 60 3.71 5.12 1.40
N ARG A 61 3.09 4.22 0.63
CA ARG A 61 1.63 4.06 0.58
C ARG A 61 1.25 2.62 0.80
N ILE A 62 0.28 2.42 1.69
CA ILE A 62 -0.23 1.11 2.10
C ILE A 62 -1.69 1.06 1.70
N GLY A 63 -2.11 -0.04 1.09
CA GLY A 63 -3.47 -0.15 0.62
C GLY A 63 -3.87 -1.56 0.26
N VAL A 64 -5.05 -1.65 -0.33
CA VAL A 64 -5.59 -2.86 -0.93
C VAL A 64 -6.13 -2.53 -2.30
N THR A 65 -6.13 -3.51 -3.20
CA THR A 65 -6.64 -3.34 -4.55
C THR A 65 -7.21 -4.63 -5.09
N TYR A 66 -8.16 -4.53 -6.00
CA TYR A 66 -8.59 -5.65 -6.81
C TYR A 66 -7.47 -6.18 -7.71
N LYS A 67 -7.58 -7.44 -8.13
CA LYS A 67 -6.55 -8.07 -8.95
C LYS A 67 -6.34 -7.32 -10.28
N GLY A 68 -7.42 -6.80 -10.84
CA GLY A 68 -7.50 -6.14 -12.14
C GLY A 68 -6.89 -4.74 -12.23
N ILE A 69 -6.25 -4.20 -11.18
CA ILE A 69 -5.52 -2.92 -11.30
C ILE A 69 -4.52 -2.95 -12.46
N CYS A 70 -4.45 -1.84 -13.19
CA CYS A 70 -3.49 -1.68 -14.28
C CYS A 70 -2.05 -1.94 -13.80
N ARG A 71 -1.26 -2.64 -14.62
CA ARG A 71 0.14 -2.97 -14.33
C ARG A 71 1.15 -2.23 -15.21
N ARG A 72 0.73 -1.64 -16.32
CA ARG A 72 1.62 -1.11 -17.37
C ARG A 72 1.39 0.37 -17.62
N GLY A 73 2.46 1.09 -17.90
CA GLY A 73 2.41 2.55 -18.09
C GLY A 73 2.54 3.38 -16.82
N LEU A 74 2.56 4.70 -17.01
CA LEU A 74 2.81 5.72 -15.99
C LEU A 74 1.52 6.36 -15.43
N GLY A 75 0.37 6.01 -15.98
CA GLY A 75 -0.89 6.65 -15.63
C GLY A 75 -1.38 6.30 -14.22
N TYR A 76 -2.27 7.13 -13.71
CA TYR A 76 -2.85 7.02 -12.38
C TYR A 76 -3.67 5.74 -12.19
N GLU A 77 -4.19 5.16 -13.27
CA GLU A 77 -4.91 3.89 -13.27
C GLU A 77 -4.09 2.72 -12.72
N CYS A 78 -2.75 2.78 -12.77
CA CYS A 78 -1.87 1.73 -12.25
C CYS A 78 -1.38 2.02 -10.82
N GLY A 79 -1.63 3.22 -10.30
CA GLY A 79 -1.19 3.66 -8.98
C GLY A 79 -2.17 3.30 -7.86
N ILE A 80 -1.70 2.65 -6.79
CA ILE A 80 -2.52 2.37 -5.61
C ILE A 80 -3.05 3.69 -5.01
N GLY A 81 -4.37 3.74 -4.81
CA GLY A 81 -5.13 4.89 -4.31
C GLY A 81 -5.58 5.88 -5.39
N HIS A 82 -5.12 5.76 -6.63
CA HIS A 82 -5.37 6.72 -7.71
C HIS A 82 -6.45 6.26 -8.71
N ASN A 83 -7.13 5.17 -8.40
CA ASN A 83 -8.19 4.59 -9.22
C ASN A 83 -9.34 4.12 -8.31
N ASP A 84 -10.44 3.74 -8.94
CA ASP A 84 -11.63 3.13 -8.31
C ASP A 84 -11.43 1.66 -7.90
N MET A 85 -10.32 1.05 -8.32
CA MET A 85 -9.96 -0.34 -8.00
C MET A 85 -9.11 -0.48 -6.72
N SER A 86 -8.81 0.62 -6.02
CA SER A 86 -7.89 0.60 -4.87
C SER A 86 -8.22 1.64 -3.81
N TRP A 87 -7.83 1.30 -2.58
CA TRP A 87 -7.96 2.13 -1.38
C TRP A 87 -6.63 2.16 -0.66
N SER A 88 -6.26 3.32 -0.11
CA SER A 88 -4.94 3.47 0.49
C SER A 88 -4.84 4.55 1.54
N LEU A 89 -3.81 4.44 2.36
CA LEU A 89 -3.29 5.44 3.28
C LEU A 89 -1.82 5.71 2.94
N SER A 90 -1.43 6.98 2.84
CA SER A 90 -0.02 7.36 2.72
C SER A 90 0.61 7.71 4.07
N TYR A 91 1.94 7.75 4.09
CA TYR A 91 2.77 8.28 5.19
C TYR A 91 2.27 9.61 5.80
N HIS A 92 1.73 10.49 4.97
CA HIS A 92 1.24 11.82 5.36
C HIS A 92 -0.20 11.80 5.94
N TYR A 93 -0.68 10.63 6.36
CA TYR A 93 -2.06 10.41 6.80
C TYR A 93 -3.09 10.89 5.78
N ILE A 94 -2.84 10.59 4.51
CA ILE A 94 -3.75 10.90 3.42
C ILE A 94 -4.44 9.61 2.96
N ALA A 95 -5.74 9.53 3.20
CA ALA A 95 -6.60 8.47 2.68
C ALA A 95 -6.96 8.77 1.21
N ARG A 96 -6.82 7.78 0.33
CA ARG A 96 -7.11 7.94 -1.10
C ARG A 96 -7.86 6.77 -1.72
N HIS A 97 -8.86 7.09 -2.54
CA HIS A 97 -9.63 6.16 -3.38
C HIS A 97 -10.29 6.92 -4.53
N SER A 98 -10.32 6.36 -5.75
CA SER A 98 -10.99 6.95 -6.92
C SER A 98 -10.57 8.41 -7.18
N ASN A 99 -9.28 8.72 -7.04
CA ASN A 99 -8.69 10.06 -7.10
C ASN A 99 -9.23 11.08 -6.06
N LYS A 100 -10.13 10.67 -5.17
CA LYS A 100 -10.56 11.46 -4.02
C LYS A 100 -9.55 11.29 -2.89
N THR A 101 -9.27 12.39 -2.23
CA THR A 101 -8.22 12.51 -1.22
C THR A 101 -8.81 13.09 0.05
N ILE A 102 -8.54 12.46 1.18
CA ILE A 102 -8.97 12.90 2.50
C ILE A 102 -7.72 13.05 3.36
N THR A 103 -7.47 14.27 3.82
CA THR A 103 -6.40 14.56 4.78
C THR A 103 -6.91 14.25 6.18
N ILE A 104 -6.25 13.31 6.85
CA ILE A 104 -6.58 12.91 8.21
C ILE A 104 -5.75 13.79 9.16
N PRO A 105 -6.34 14.33 10.24
CA PRO A 105 -5.59 15.03 11.27
C PRO A 105 -4.44 14.16 11.78
N VAL A 106 -3.24 14.73 11.84
CA VAL A 106 -2.07 14.01 12.34
C VAL A 106 -2.32 13.62 13.80
N PRO A 107 -2.20 12.34 14.17
CA PRO A 107 -2.34 11.92 15.56
C PRO A 107 -1.31 12.63 16.46
N SER A 108 -1.64 12.80 17.75
CA SER A 108 -0.73 13.40 18.72
C SER A 108 0.58 12.63 18.89
N VAL A 109 0.56 11.32 18.59
CA VAL A 109 1.73 10.45 18.60
C VAL A 109 1.95 9.89 17.20
N TYR A 110 3.10 10.25 16.63
CA TYR A 110 3.52 9.73 15.33
C TYR A 110 3.97 8.28 15.46
N SER A 111 3.52 7.40 14.55
CA SER A 111 3.99 6.03 14.46
C SER A 111 4.36 5.65 13.03
N TYR A 112 5.47 4.91 12.91
CA TYR A 112 5.91 4.27 11.66
C TYR A 112 5.26 2.90 11.45
N ARG A 113 4.14 2.64 12.14
CA ARG A 113 3.38 1.42 12.04
C ARG A 113 1.90 1.72 11.92
N VAL A 114 1.26 1.10 10.94
CA VAL A 114 -0.20 1.11 10.79
C VAL A 114 -0.76 -0.29 10.83
N GLY A 115 -1.88 -0.41 11.53
CA GLY A 115 -2.75 -1.57 11.50
C GLY A 115 -3.81 -1.35 10.43
N VAL A 116 -4.07 -2.38 9.64
CA VAL A 116 -5.13 -2.39 8.64
C VAL A 116 -6.10 -3.50 9.00
N TYR A 117 -7.37 -3.14 9.12
CA TYR A 117 -8.46 -4.07 9.37
C TYR A 117 -9.42 -4.05 8.18
N LEU A 118 -9.58 -5.20 7.55
CA LEU A 118 -10.57 -5.40 6.51
C LEU A 118 -11.70 -6.24 7.08
N ASP A 119 -12.93 -5.72 7.03
CA ASP A 119 -14.16 -6.49 7.18
C ASP A 119 -14.82 -6.53 5.79
N TRP A 120 -14.39 -7.50 4.97
CA TRP A 120 -14.86 -7.63 3.59
C TRP A 120 -16.37 -7.83 3.50
N PRO A 121 -17.01 -8.71 4.32
CA PRO A 121 -18.47 -8.86 4.32
C PRO A 121 -19.22 -7.58 4.72
N ALA A 122 -18.68 -6.79 5.65
CA ALA A 122 -19.29 -5.53 6.06
C ALA A 122 -18.96 -4.36 5.12
N GLY A 123 -18.08 -4.56 4.14
CA GLY A 123 -17.68 -3.50 3.22
C GLY A 123 -16.85 -2.39 3.86
N THR A 124 -16.02 -2.73 4.86
CA THR A 124 -15.19 -1.73 5.56
C THR A 124 -13.70 -2.04 5.50
N LEU A 125 -12.91 -0.99 5.30
CA LEU A 125 -11.45 -1.03 5.39
C LEU A 125 -10.99 0.09 6.32
N SER A 126 -10.48 -0.27 7.48
CA SER A 126 -10.08 0.66 8.54
C SER A 126 -8.58 0.68 8.72
N PHE A 127 -8.04 1.88 8.93
CA PHE A 127 -6.63 2.12 9.20
C PHE A 127 -6.46 2.66 10.62
N TYR A 128 -5.42 2.19 11.30
CA TYR A 128 -5.08 2.57 12.67
C TYR A 128 -3.60 2.91 12.76
N SER A 129 -3.25 3.96 13.49
CA SER A 129 -1.87 4.15 13.96
C SER A 129 -1.64 3.19 15.14
N VAL A 130 -0.52 2.48 15.13
CA VAL A 130 -0.14 1.52 16.17
C VAL A 130 1.01 2.09 16.96
N CYS A 131 0.79 2.47 18.22
CA CYS A 131 1.84 3.01 19.08
C CYS A 131 1.80 2.33 20.45
N SER A 132 2.91 1.70 20.87
CA SER A 132 3.05 1.07 22.19
C SER A 132 1.88 0.14 22.56
N GLY A 133 1.40 -0.65 21.59
CA GLY A 133 0.26 -1.57 21.77
C GLY A 133 -1.13 -0.92 21.75
N THR A 134 -1.22 0.39 21.56
CA THR A 134 -2.48 1.14 21.42
C THR A 134 -2.81 1.36 19.95
N LEU A 135 -4.08 1.14 19.59
CA LEU A 135 -4.62 1.41 18.26
C LEU A 135 -5.38 2.74 18.27
N THR A 136 -4.90 3.72 17.51
CA THR A 136 -5.62 4.98 17.27
C THR A 136 -6.24 4.91 15.89
N HIS A 137 -7.56 4.96 15.81
CA HIS A 137 -8.27 4.98 14.52
C HIS A 137 -7.86 6.21 13.70
N LEU A 138 -7.59 6.00 12.41
CA LEU A 138 -7.22 7.05 11.46
C LEU A 138 -8.36 7.31 10.49
N TYR A 139 -8.81 6.27 9.81
CA TYR A 139 -9.84 6.41 8.77
C TYR A 139 -10.47 5.06 8.44
N THR A 140 -11.75 5.09 8.05
CA THR A 140 -12.46 3.92 7.52
C THR A 140 -13.06 4.25 6.16
N PHE A 141 -12.72 3.44 5.17
CA PHE A 141 -13.46 3.42 3.91
C PHE A 141 -14.67 2.51 4.04
N HIS A 142 -15.78 2.95 3.44
CA HIS A 142 -16.98 2.16 3.23
C HIS A 142 -17.13 1.93 1.73
N ALA A 143 -17.22 0.67 1.32
CA ALA A 143 -17.36 0.29 -0.08
C ALA A 143 -18.06 -1.07 -0.20
N THR A 144 -18.69 -1.32 -1.34
CA THR A 144 -19.17 -2.67 -1.68
C THR A 144 -18.06 -3.39 -2.43
N PHE A 145 -17.36 -4.31 -1.76
CA PHE A 145 -16.31 -5.08 -2.39
C PHE A 145 -16.91 -6.19 -3.27
N THR A 146 -16.47 -6.26 -4.52
CA THR A 146 -17.04 -7.18 -5.54
C THR A 146 -16.16 -8.39 -5.80
N GLU A 147 -14.88 -8.31 -5.43
CA GLU A 147 -13.91 -9.39 -5.56
C GLU A 147 -12.89 -9.35 -4.41
N ALA A 148 -12.01 -10.34 -4.35
CA ALA A 148 -10.97 -10.41 -3.34
C ALA A 148 -10.01 -9.21 -3.43
N LEU A 149 -9.62 -8.68 -2.27
CA LEU A 149 -8.70 -7.56 -2.15
C LEU A 149 -7.28 -8.03 -1.87
N TYR A 150 -6.33 -7.52 -2.62
CA TYR A 150 -4.91 -7.84 -2.47
C TYR A 150 -4.22 -6.68 -1.75
N PRO A 151 -3.60 -6.92 -0.57
CA PRO A 151 -2.75 -5.93 0.06
C PRO A 151 -1.63 -5.49 -0.87
N GLY A 152 -1.34 -4.21 -0.87
CA GLY A 152 -0.38 -3.59 -1.77
C GLY A 152 0.39 -2.46 -1.12
N PHE A 153 1.64 -2.32 -1.54
CA PHE A 153 2.59 -1.36 -1.02
C PHE A 153 3.23 -0.61 -2.16
N ARG A 154 3.23 0.72 -2.10
CA ARG A 154 4.07 1.57 -2.94
C ARG A 154 5.21 2.10 -2.09
N VAL A 155 6.43 1.87 -2.54
CA VAL A 155 7.64 2.37 -1.89
C VAL A 155 8.33 3.33 -2.83
N TRP A 156 8.46 4.58 -2.42
CA TRP A 156 9.22 5.58 -3.14
C TRP A 156 10.35 6.07 -2.25
N ASN A 157 11.59 6.06 -2.74
CA ASN A 157 12.64 6.84 -2.09
C ASN A 157 12.68 8.17 -2.83
N VAL A 158 12.57 9.27 -2.09
CA VAL A 158 13.30 10.46 -2.46
C VAL A 158 14.76 10.13 -2.12
N PRO A 159 15.73 10.29 -3.04
CA PRO A 159 17.12 10.31 -2.61
C PRO A 159 17.22 11.33 -1.48
N GLU A 160 17.85 10.98 -0.35
CA GLU A 160 18.40 12.02 0.52
C GLU A 160 19.47 12.73 -0.31
N GLY A 161 19.05 13.75 -1.05
CA GLY A 161 19.91 14.64 -1.80
C GLY A 161 19.89 15.96 -1.07
N ASP A 162 21.06 16.35 -0.57
CA ASP A 162 21.50 17.72 -0.38
C ASP A 162 20.39 18.69 0.06
N SER A 163 20.16 18.71 1.38
CA SER A 163 19.59 19.90 1.98
C SER A 163 20.56 21.06 1.72
N LEU A 164 20.10 22.12 1.07
CA LEU A 164 20.75 23.44 1.14
C LEU A 164 20.85 23.90 2.59
#